data_AF-A0A521YJM6-F1
#
_entry.id   AF-A0A521YJM6-F1
#
_cell.length_a   1.000
_cell.length_b   1.000
_cell.length_c   1.000
_cell.angle_alpha   90.00
_cell.angle_beta   90.00
_cell.angle_gamma   90.00
#
_symmetry.space_group_name_H-M   'P 1'
#
loop_
_entity.id
_entity.type
_entity.pdbx_description
1 polymer ?
#
loop_
_entity_poly.entity_id
_entity_poly.type
_entity_poly.pdbx_seq_one_letter_code
_entity_poly.pdbx_strand_id
1 'polypeptide(L)'
;MSQSTVRLNPSPTKKIVVALLIAAAAAGGAAVWWSSARHAEEGKAPADGASFPWSGEAAKPANPLADMKLTPEEADRQQRAAAEAARRQVGAAELTGPVKERPEFVSQLEWAVLQQASQRAPDPSKELTRLINNLRFMKHLDEWRALAGGDAKQRQAVAAQLLATVPARVAAGEMSKADAQQLQAQLLADLVADPNERARRAEEEGRLLVEPPKPAA
;
A
#
# COMPACT_ATOMS: atom_id res chain seq x y z
N MET A 1 5.46 45.86 36.30
CA MET A 1 6.78 45.56 35.68
C MET A 1 7.06 44.09 36.01
N SER A 2 6.65 43.13 35.17
CA SER A 2 7.43 42.56 34.04
C SER A 2 8.77 41.99 34.54
N GLN A 3 9.16 40.71 34.43
CA GLN A 3 8.76 39.63 33.51
C GLN A 3 9.17 38.22 34.02
N SER A 4 8.64 37.19 33.33
CA SER A 4 9.30 35.91 32.97
C SER A 4 9.42 34.80 34.02
N THR A 5 8.35 34.03 34.17
CA THR A 5 8.46 32.61 34.53
C THR A 5 8.89 31.81 33.30
N VAL A 6 10.10 31.26 33.33
CA VAL A 6 10.62 30.30 32.34
C VAL A 6 9.81 29.01 32.42
N ARG A 7 9.09 28.67 31.34
CA ARG A 7 8.53 27.33 31.15
C ARG A 7 9.60 26.43 30.53
N LEU A 8 9.90 25.32 31.20
CA LEU A 8 10.61 24.19 30.60
C LEU A 8 9.73 22.95 30.78
N ASN A 9 9.11 22.56 29.68
CA ASN A 9 8.48 21.27 29.48
C ASN A 9 9.48 20.39 28.71
N PRO A 10 9.74 19.16 29.15
CA PRO A 10 10.07 18.13 28.17
C PRO A 10 9.19 16.88 28.29
N SER A 11 8.43 16.67 27.20
CA SER A 11 8.12 15.38 26.56
C SER A 11 7.11 14.43 27.23
N PRO A 12 5.90 14.28 26.66
CA PRO A 12 5.16 13.03 26.77
C PRO A 12 5.85 11.98 25.88
N THR A 13 6.41 10.96 26.50
CA THR A 13 6.91 9.72 25.86
C THR A 13 5.83 9.15 24.93
N LYS A 14 5.99 9.36 23.62
CA LYS A 14 5.13 8.78 22.60
C LYS A 14 5.36 7.27 22.59
N LYS A 15 4.47 6.52 23.25
CA LYS A 15 4.23 5.12 22.92
C LYS A 15 3.61 5.11 21.52
N ILE A 16 4.43 4.87 20.50
CA ILE A 16 3.93 4.52 19.16
C ILE A 16 3.51 3.06 19.28
N VAL A 17 2.25 2.86 19.69
CA VAL A 17 1.57 1.59 19.48
C VAL A 17 1.28 1.53 17.99
N VAL A 18 1.99 0.63 17.29
CA VAL A 18 1.70 0.26 15.91
C VAL A 18 0.34 -0.42 15.92
N ALA A 19 -0.70 0.35 15.60
CA ALA A 19 -2.05 -0.17 15.43
C ALA A 19 -2.19 -0.65 13.98
N LEU A 20 -2.16 -1.97 13.78
CA LEU A 20 -2.78 -2.63 12.63
C LEU A 20 -3.17 -4.05 13.02
N LEU A 21 -4.43 -4.38 12.70
CA LEU A 21 -5.12 -5.67 12.90
C LEU A 21 -5.89 -5.88 14.21
N ILE A 22 -6.71 -4.90 14.60
CA ILE A 22 -8.08 -5.20 15.06
C ILE A 22 -9.03 -4.19 14.41
N ALA A 23 -9.83 -4.65 13.46
CA ALA A 23 -11.10 -4.03 13.14
C ALA A 23 -12.22 -5.04 13.42
N ALA A 24 -12.31 -5.42 14.69
CA ALA A 24 -13.55 -5.82 15.33
C ALA A 24 -13.58 -5.14 16.71
N ALA A 25 -14.55 -4.24 16.87
CA ALA A 25 -14.89 -3.45 18.05
C ALA A 25 -14.12 -2.13 18.28
N ALA A 26 -14.90 -1.05 18.12
CA ALA A 26 -14.80 0.27 18.74
C ALA A 26 -13.75 1.28 18.23
N ALA A 27 -14.29 2.25 17.48
CA ALA A 27 -13.94 3.68 17.48
C ALA A 27 -12.48 4.09 17.17
N GLY A 28 -12.30 4.57 15.95
CA GLY A 28 -11.43 5.72 15.64
C GLY A 28 -9.94 5.42 15.53
N GLY A 29 -9.43 5.29 14.31
CA GLY A 29 -7.97 5.38 14.11
C GLY A 29 -7.38 4.73 12.86
N ALA A 30 -8.07 4.70 11.71
CA ALA A 30 -7.43 4.34 10.44
C ALA A 30 -8.10 5.02 9.23
N ALA A 31 -8.65 6.22 9.44
CA ALA A 31 -9.40 6.97 8.43
C ALA A 31 -8.87 8.41 8.30
N VAL A 32 -7.55 8.59 8.32
CA VAL A 32 -6.93 9.91 8.18
C VAL A 32 -5.87 9.85 7.09
N TRP A 33 -6.28 9.70 5.82
CA TRP A 33 -5.61 10.36 4.68
C TRP A 33 -6.17 10.14 3.25
N TRP A 34 -7.42 9.70 3.05
CA TRP A 34 -8.02 9.71 1.70
C TRP A 34 -9.13 10.76 1.50
N SER A 35 -9.46 11.60 2.51
CA SER A 35 -10.65 12.48 2.46
C SER A 35 -10.41 13.98 2.35
N SER A 36 -9.17 14.47 2.20
CA SER A 36 -8.91 15.92 2.21
C SER A 36 -9.14 16.65 0.87
N ALA A 37 -9.76 16.02 -0.13
CA ALA A 37 -10.12 16.68 -1.40
C ALA A 37 -11.63 16.73 -1.68
N ARG A 38 -12.50 16.51 -0.68
CA ARG A 38 -13.96 16.55 -0.85
C ARG A 38 -14.63 17.42 0.21
N HIS A 39 -14.25 18.69 0.26
CA HIS A 39 -15.04 19.71 0.97
C HIS A 39 -15.21 20.95 0.10
N ALA A 40 -16.05 20.80 -0.91
CA ALA A 40 -16.94 21.84 -1.40
C ALA A 40 -18.18 21.11 -1.95
N GLU A 41 -19.37 21.62 -1.67
CA GLU A 41 -20.72 21.05 -1.89
C GLU A 41 -21.34 20.42 -0.62
N GLU A 42 -21.79 21.31 0.26
CA GLU A 42 -22.87 21.03 1.21
C GLU A 42 -24.18 20.77 0.44
N GLY A 43 -24.94 19.75 0.86
CA GLY A 43 -26.39 19.70 0.58
C GLY A 43 -26.85 18.71 -0.48
N LYS A 44 -26.69 17.40 -0.20
CA LYS A 44 -27.72 16.36 -0.41
C LYS A 44 -27.13 15.01 0.00
N ALA A 45 -27.75 14.35 0.97
CA ALA A 45 -27.43 12.97 1.30
C ALA A 45 -27.75 12.07 0.09
N PRO A 46 -26.78 11.30 -0.45
CA PRO A 46 -27.11 10.16 -1.27
C PRO A 46 -27.40 8.97 -0.34
N ALA A 47 -28.56 8.38 -0.57
CA ALA A 47 -28.92 7.05 -0.13
C ALA A 47 -27.89 6.00 -0.60
N ASP A 48 -27.95 4.87 0.08
CA ASP A 48 -27.30 3.61 -0.25
C ASP A 48 -25.78 3.58 -0.03
N GLY A 49 -25.44 3.01 1.13
CA GLY A 49 -24.07 2.72 1.51
C GLY A 49 -23.37 1.91 0.43
N ALA A 50 -22.24 2.44 -0.02
CA ALA A 50 -21.26 1.68 -0.78
C ALA A 50 -20.85 0.47 0.07
N SER A 51 -21.39 -0.69 -0.31
CA SER A 51 -20.98 -1.97 0.21
C SER A 51 -19.56 -2.26 -0.26
N PHE A 52 -18.64 -2.38 0.68
CA PHE A 52 -17.39 -3.08 0.43
C PHE A 52 -17.74 -4.53 0.08
N PRO A 53 -17.24 -5.11 -1.02
CA PRO A 53 -17.65 -6.44 -1.50
C PRO A 53 -17.24 -7.62 -0.60
N TRP A 54 -16.83 -7.37 0.65
CA TRP A 54 -16.56 -8.42 1.62
C TRP A 54 -17.80 -8.80 2.47
N SER A 55 -18.85 -7.98 2.54
CA SER A 55 -20.00 -8.26 3.43
C SER A 55 -21.01 -9.24 2.81
N GLY A 56 -20.56 -10.47 2.53
CA GLY A 56 -21.43 -11.60 2.19
C GLY A 56 -21.15 -12.74 3.16
N GLU A 57 -22.20 -13.16 3.88
CA GLU A 57 -22.19 -14.36 4.73
C GLU A 57 -21.75 -15.58 3.89
N ALA A 58 -20.52 -16.04 4.09
CA ALA A 58 -19.91 -17.13 3.34
C ALA A 58 -20.08 -18.47 4.07
N ALA A 59 -20.42 -19.53 3.32
CA ALA A 59 -20.31 -20.91 3.76
C ALA A 59 -18.90 -21.18 4.30
N LYS A 60 -18.78 -21.76 5.51
CA LYS A 60 -17.51 -21.96 6.24
C LYS A 60 -16.49 -22.76 5.42
N PRO A 61 -15.42 -22.15 4.87
CA PRO A 61 -14.23 -22.89 4.46
C PRO A 61 -13.41 -23.18 5.73
N ALA A 62 -12.53 -24.19 5.69
CA ALA A 62 -11.49 -24.33 6.71
C ALA A 62 -10.79 -22.98 6.88
N ASN A 63 -10.68 -22.48 8.13
CA ASN A 63 -10.01 -21.21 8.40
C ASN A 63 -8.52 -21.51 8.59
N PRO A 64 -7.64 -21.32 7.58
CA PRO A 64 -6.21 -21.62 7.72
C PRO A 64 -5.54 -20.78 8.82
N LEU A 65 -6.21 -19.71 9.26
CA LEU A 65 -5.77 -18.87 10.38
C LEU A 65 -6.12 -19.46 11.75
N ALA A 66 -7.11 -20.37 11.83
CA ALA A 66 -7.56 -20.95 13.10
C ALA A 66 -6.52 -21.89 13.72
N ASP A 67 -5.74 -22.57 12.88
CA ASP A 67 -4.67 -23.47 13.33
C ASP A 67 -3.31 -22.76 13.47
N MET A 68 -3.24 -21.48 13.06
CA MET A 68 -2.01 -20.72 13.04
C MET A 68 -1.68 -20.17 14.43
N LYS A 69 -0.79 -20.85 15.15
CA LYS A 69 -0.30 -20.43 16.47
C LYS A 69 0.90 -19.48 16.28
N LEU A 70 0.63 -18.19 16.10
CA LEU A 70 1.65 -17.14 16.12
C LEU A 70 1.46 -16.25 17.34
N THR A 71 2.52 -16.05 18.10
CA THR A 71 2.54 -14.98 19.09
C THR A 71 2.58 -13.61 18.38
N PRO A 72 2.09 -12.53 19.00
CA PRO A 72 2.21 -11.18 18.44
C PRO A 72 3.66 -10.82 18.08
N GLU A 73 4.62 -11.17 18.94
CA GLU A 73 6.04 -10.91 18.69
C GLU A 73 6.58 -11.66 17.48
N GLU A 74 6.16 -12.91 17.26
CA GLU A 74 6.54 -13.69 16.08
C GLU A 74 5.92 -13.12 14.80
N ALA A 75 4.64 -12.73 14.84
CA ALA A 75 3.98 -12.10 13.72
C ALA A 75 4.72 -10.80 13.32
N ASP A 76 5.05 -9.97 14.31
CA ASP A 76 5.81 -8.74 14.12
C ASP A 76 7.21 -9.01 13.54
N ARG A 77 7.93 -10.03 14.03
CA ARG A 77 9.23 -10.44 13.48
C ARG A 77 9.09 -10.87 12.02
N GLN A 78 8.08 -11.68 11.69
CA GLN A 78 7.84 -12.11 10.32
C GLN A 78 7.50 -10.94 9.40
N GLN A 79 6.69 -9.99 9.86
CA GLN A 79 6.32 -8.80 9.08
C GLN A 79 7.52 -7.92 8.79
N ARG A 80 8.40 -7.69 9.77
CA ARG A 80 9.65 -6.94 9.57
C ARG A 80 10.58 -7.65 8.59
N ALA A 81 10.78 -8.96 8.75
CA ALA A 81 11.61 -9.75 7.84
C ALA A 81 11.07 -9.73 6.40
N ALA A 82 9.74 -9.82 6.23
CA ALA A 82 9.07 -9.72 4.94
C ALA A 82 9.22 -8.31 4.32
N ALA A 83 9.10 -7.25 5.12
CA ALA A 83 9.34 -5.88 4.66
C ALA A 83 10.81 -5.67 4.23
N GLU A 84 11.77 -6.17 5.00
CA GLU A 84 13.19 -6.15 4.62
C GLU A 84 13.48 -6.93 3.33
N ALA A 85 12.85 -8.09 3.15
CA ALA A 85 12.93 -8.83 1.91
C ALA A 85 12.30 -8.06 0.73
N ALA A 86 11.18 -7.35 0.93
CA ALA A 86 10.60 -6.48 -0.09
C ALA A 86 11.56 -5.36 -0.49
N ARG A 87 12.23 -4.71 0.49
CA ARG A 87 13.24 -3.66 0.24
C ARG A 87 14.40 -4.15 -0.64
N ARG A 88 14.87 -5.39 -0.41
CA ARG A 88 15.92 -6.00 -1.24
C ARG A 88 15.49 -6.24 -2.70
N GLN A 89 14.19 -6.24 -2.98
CA GLN A 89 13.62 -6.41 -4.33
C GLN A 89 13.33 -5.10 -5.07
N VAL A 90 13.75 -3.94 -4.55
CA VAL A 90 13.67 -2.68 -5.31
C VAL A 90 14.50 -2.83 -6.59
N GLY A 91 13.89 -2.54 -7.75
CA GLY A 91 14.49 -2.76 -9.07
C GLY A 91 14.21 -4.14 -9.68
N ALA A 92 13.59 -5.06 -8.96
CA ALA A 92 13.18 -6.35 -9.51
C ALA A 92 11.86 -6.24 -10.29
N ALA A 93 11.75 -7.03 -11.36
CA ALA A 93 10.52 -7.15 -12.14
C ALA A 93 9.35 -7.72 -11.31
N GLU A 94 8.12 -7.46 -11.73
CA GLU A 94 6.93 -8.15 -11.20
C GLU A 94 6.98 -9.64 -11.46
N LEU A 95 6.38 -10.40 -10.54
CA LEU A 95 6.23 -11.83 -10.73
C LEU A 95 5.31 -12.07 -11.92
N THR A 96 5.76 -12.90 -12.85
CA THR A 96 4.98 -13.34 -14.00
C THR A 96 4.66 -14.82 -13.87
N GLY A 97 3.48 -15.21 -14.35
CA GLY A 97 3.02 -16.60 -14.27
C GLY A 97 2.59 -17.06 -12.87
N PRO A 98 2.34 -18.36 -12.70
CA PRO A 98 1.77 -18.92 -11.48
C PRO A 98 2.80 -18.99 -10.33
N VAL A 99 2.48 -18.37 -9.19
CA VAL A 99 3.28 -18.49 -7.97
C VAL A 99 2.89 -19.76 -7.20
N LYS A 100 3.86 -20.67 -7.02
CA LYS A 100 3.65 -21.95 -6.33
C LYS A 100 4.13 -21.96 -4.88
N GLU A 101 5.08 -21.09 -4.56
CA GLU A 101 5.73 -21.03 -3.25
C GLU A 101 5.65 -19.61 -2.69
N ARG A 102 5.62 -19.50 -1.36
CA ARG A 102 5.56 -18.21 -0.65
C ARG A 102 6.85 -17.42 -0.92
N PRO A 103 6.76 -16.22 -1.55
CA PRO A 103 7.93 -15.37 -1.70
C PRO A 103 8.44 -14.87 -0.34
N GLU A 104 9.75 -14.63 -0.22
CA GLU A 104 10.37 -14.19 1.05
C GLU A 104 9.77 -12.90 1.61
N PHE A 105 9.32 -12.01 0.72
CA PHE A 105 8.69 -10.73 1.08
C PHE A 105 7.23 -10.84 1.53
N VAL A 106 6.69 -12.05 1.63
CA VAL A 106 5.33 -12.34 2.11
C VAL A 106 5.45 -13.14 3.39
N SER A 107 4.96 -12.64 4.52
CA SER A 107 4.91 -13.39 5.78
C SER A 107 4.01 -14.63 5.68
N GLN A 108 4.11 -15.56 6.62
CA GLN A 108 3.25 -16.75 6.59
C GLN A 108 1.76 -16.38 6.72
N LEU A 109 1.46 -15.39 7.55
CA LEU A 109 0.10 -14.89 7.75
C LEU A 109 -0.45 -14.29 6.46
N GLU A 110 0.31 -13.38 5.83
CA GLU A 110 -0.08 -12.77 4.55
C GLU A 110 -0.28 -13.84 3.48
N TRP A 111 0.62 -14.83 3.41
CA TRP A 111 0.51 -15.91 2.45
C TRP A 111 -0.80 -16.70 2.58
N ALA A 112 -1.15 -17.12 3.81
CA ALA A 112 -2.40 -17.83 4.05
C ALA A 112 -3.62 -17.00 3.64
N VAL A 113 -3.63 -15.70 3.97
CA VAL A 113 -4.70 -14.77 3.59
C VAL A 113 -4.79 -14.61 2.07
N LEU A 114 -3.67 -14.42 1.38
CA LEU A 114 -3.63 -14.24 -0.07
C LEU A 114 -4.09 -15.51 -0.80
N GLN A 115 -3.65 -16.69 -0.35
CA GLN A 115 -4.09 -17.97 -0.90
C GLN A 115 -5.59 -18.18 -0.74
N GLN A 116 -6.16 -17.82 0.41
CA GLN A 116 -7.60 -17.92 0.66
C GLN A 116 -8.38 -16.92 -0.20
N ALA A 117 -7.90 -15.67 -0.29
CA ALA A 117 -8.52 -14.63 -1.09
C ALA A 117 -8.57 -15.02 -2.58
N SER A 118 -7.50 -15.65 -3.09
CA SER A 118 -7.41 -15.99 -4.51
C SER A 118 -8.40 -17.08 -4.95
N GLN A 119 -8.84 -17.96 -4.05
CA GLN A 119 -9.77 -19.06 -4.39
C GLN A 119 -11.15 -18.57 -4.87
N ARG A 120 -11.48 -17.31 -4.64
CA ARG A 120 -12.77 -16.72 -5.05
C ARG A 120 -12.77 -16.26 -6.51
N ALA A 121 -11.60 -16.20 -7.14
CA ALA A 121 -11.49 -15.77 -8.53
C ALA A 121 -11.67 -16.94 -9.50
N PRO A 122 -12.13 -16.67 -10.75
CA PRO A 122 -12.22 -17.70 -11.80
C PRO A 122 -10.88 -18.37 -12.13
N ASP A 123 -9.77 -17.65 -11.96
CA ASP A 123 -8.41 -18.16 -12.08
C ASP A 123 -7.64 -17.87 -10.79
N PRO A 124 -7.68 -18.79 -9.80
CA PRO A 124 -7.04 -18.58 -8.50
C PRO A 124 -5.52 -18.41 -8.57
N SER A 125 -4.86 -19.01 -9.56
CA SER A 125 -3.42 -18.92 -9.68
C SER A 125 -2.98 -17.57 -10.21
N LYS A 126 -3.66 -17.06 -11.24
CA LYS A 126 -3.42 -15.71 -11.75
C LYS A 126 -3.76 -14.66 -10.70
N GLU A 127 -4.85 -14.87 -9.97
CA GLU A 127 -5.27 -13.98 -8.90
C GLU A 127 -4.26 -13.94 -7.76
N LEU A 128 -3.71 -15.08 -7.35
CA LEU A 128 -2.67 -15.14 -6.31
C LEU A 128 -1.44 -14.33 -6.73
N THR A 129 -0.96 -14.50 -7.96
CA THR A 129 0.16 -13.71 -8.49
C THR A 129 -0.14 -12.21 -8.47
N ARG A 130 -1.35 -11.81 -8.89
CA ARG A 130 -1.81 -10.42 -8.87
C ARG A 130 -1.76 -9.84 -7.46
N LEU A 131 -2.36 -10.53 -6.48
CA LEU A 131 -2.41 -10.08 -5.10
C LEU A 131 -1.01 -9.98 -4.45
N ILE A 132 -0.09 -10.89 -4.78
CA ILE A 132 1.29 -10.84 -4.30
C ILE A 132 2.04 -9.63 -4.86
N ASN A 133 1.88 -9.34 -6.16
CA ASN A 133 2.47 -8.16 -6.78
C ASN A 133 1.92 -6.88 -6.13
N ASN A 134 0.62 -6.82 -5.85
CA ASN A 134 0.01 -5.70 -5.13
C ASN A 134 0.57 -5.56 -3.70
N LEU A 135 0.71 -6.66 -2.96
CA LEU A 135 1.31 -6.63 -1.61
C LEU A 135 2.75 -6.08 -1.65
N ARG A 136 3.54 -6.48 -2.64
CA ARG A 136 4.90 -5.96 -2.82
C ARG A 136 4.89 -4.46 -3.12
N PHE A 137 3.99 -4.01 -3.99
CA PHE A 137 3.78 -2.58 -4.26
C PHE A 137 3.45 -1.81 -2.99
N MET A 138 2.54 -2.30 -2.15
CA MET A 138 2.18 -1.67 -0.87
C MET A 138 3.39 -1.58 0.07
N LYS A 139 4.20 -2.64 0.18
CA LYS A 139 5.41 -2.63 1.00
C LYS A 139 6.45 -1.62 0.51
N HIS A 140 6.61 -1.47 -0.81
CA HIS A 140 7.46 -0.42 -1.40
C HIS A 140 6.89 0.98 -1.16
N LEU A 141 5.57 1.15 -1.21
CA LEU A 141 4.93 2.44 -0.95
C LEU A 141 5.14 2.88 0.51
N ASP A 142 4.98 1.95 1.45
CA ASP A 142 5.25 2.19 2.87
C ASP A 142 6.73 2.52 3.12
N GLU A 143 7.64 1.82 2.43
CA GLU A 143 9.06 2.12 2.49
C GLU A 143 9.40 3.52 1.98
N TRP A 144 8.89 3.87 0.80
CA TRP A 144 9.10 5.20 0.22
C TRP A 144 8.60 6.31 1.14
N ARG A 145 7.45 6.11 1.81
CA ARG A 145 6.92 7.03 2.83
C ARG A 145 7.82 7.11 4.06
N ALA A 146 8.31 5.97 4.55
CA ALA A 146 9.18 5.90 5.72
C ALA A 146 10.55 6.58 5.49
N LEU A 147 11.01 6.64 4.24
CA LEU A 147 12.25 7.32 3.85
C LEU A 147 12.13 8.85 3.75
N ALA A 148 11.02 9.45 4.17
CA ALA A 148 10.84 10.91 4.16
C ALA A 148 11.86 11.61 5.06
N GLY A 149 12.69 12.48 4.47
CA GLY A 149 13.80 13.15 5.17
C GLY A 149 14.97 12.23 5.53
N GLY A 150 15.00 11.00 5.00
CA GLY A 150 16.06 10.02 5.19
C GLY A 150 17.01 9.93 3.98
N ASP A 151 17.40 8.70 3.63
CA ASP A 151 18.28 8.43 2.48
C ASP A 151 17.59 8.79 1.15
N ALA A 152 18.01 9.91 0.55
CA ALA A 152 17.46 10.40 -0.70
C ALA A 152 17.69 9.44 -1.88
N LYS A 153 18.83 8.75 -1.94
CA LYS A 153 19.14 7.81 -3.03
C LYS A 153 18.26 6.58 -2.93
N GLN A 154 18.10 6.04 -1.73
CA GLN A 154 17.18 4.92 -1.50
C GLN A 154 15.75 5.34 -1.81
N ARG A 155 15.31 6.52 -1.33
CA ARG A 155 13.98 7.07 -1.61
C ARG A 155 13.70 7.17 -3.11
N GLN A 156 14.65 7.69 -3.89
CA GLN A 156 14.54 7.78 -5.35
C GLN A 156 14.46 6.39 -6.01
N ALA A 157 15.26 5.42 -5.56
CA ALA A 157 15.20 4.06 -6.11
C ALA A 157 13.82 3.41 -5.89
N VAL A 158 13.25 3.55 -4.69
CA VAL A 158 11.89 3.05 -4.41
C VAL A 158 10.85 3.83 -5.21
N ALA A 159 11.01 5.15 -5.34
CA ALA A 159 10.09 5.97 -6.11
C ALA A 159 10.04 5.56 -7.60
N ALA A 160 11.20 5.29 -8.20
CA ALA A 160 11.29 4.82 -9.58
C ALA A 160 10.60 3.46 -9.77
N GLN A 161 10.80 2.52 -8.83
CA GLN A 161 10.14 1.21 -8.85
C GLN A 161 8.61 1.35 -8.74
N LEU A 162 8.13 2.20 -7.83
CA LEU A 162 6.70 2.47 -7.67
C LEU A 162 6.13 3.07 -8.95
N LEU A 163 6.77 4.09 -9.51
CA LEU A 163 6.31 4.77 -10.72
C LEU A 163 6.11 3.78 -11.88
N ALA A 164 7.07 2.88 -12.08
CA ALA A 164 7.02 1.85 -13.12
C ALA A 164 5.89 0.81 -12.93
N THR A 165 5.40 0.62 -11.70
CA THR A 165 4.40 -0.40 -11.37
C THR A 165 2.98 0.15 -11.20
N VAL A 166 2.81 1.48 -11.06
CA VAL A 166 1.49 2.13 -10.97
C VAL A 166 0.53 1.73 -12.11
N PRO A 167 0.93 1.73 -13.40
CA PRO A 167 0.01 1.36 -14.48
C PRO A 167 -0.58 -0.04 -14.33
N ALA A 168 0.21 -0.99 -13.84
CA ALA A 168 -0.26 -2.36 -13.60
C ALA A 168 -1.30 -2.43 -12.47
N ARG A 169 -1.17 -1.59 -11.43
CA ARG A 169 -2.16 -1.51 -10.33
C ARG A 169 -3.50 -0.94 -10.83
N VAL A 170 -3.45 0.07 -11.71
CA VAL A 170 -4.65 0.64 -12.33
C VAL A 170 -5.32 -0.36 -13.27
N ALA A 171 -4.56 -1.03 -14.14
CA ALA A 171 -5.09 -2.05 -15.04
C ALA A 171 -5.73 -3.24 -14.30
N ALA A 172 -5.21 -3.56 -13.11
CA ALA A 172 -5.75 -4.59 -12.22
C ALA A 172 -6.95 -4.13 -11.38
N GLY A 173 -7.35 -2.86 -11.46
CA GLY A 173 -8.45 -2.29 -10.65
C GLY A 173 -8.11 -2.09 -9.17
N GLU A 174 -6.83 -2.15 -8.80
CA GLU A 174 -6.35 -2.02 -7.42
C GLU A 174 -6.12 -0.56 -7.01
N MET A 175 -6.04 0.33 -8.00
CA MET A 175 -5.85 1.76 -7.83
C MET A 175 -6.69 2.53 -8.84
N SER A 176 -7.37 3.59 -8.39
CA SER A 176 -8.10 4.45 -9.32
C SER A 176 -7.13 5.29 -10.15
N LYS A 177 -7.55 5.72 -11.34
CA LYS A 177 -6.74 6.61 -12.19
C LYS A 177 -6.38 7.92 -11.48
N ALA A 178 -7.32 8.50 -10.73
CA ALA A 178 -7.09 9.75 -10.01
C ALA A 178 -6.02 9.58 -8.91
N ASP A 179 -6.10 8.49 -8.14
CA ASP A 179 -5.11 8.19 -7.10
C ASP A 179 -3.74 7.88 -7.69
N ALA A 180 -3.71 7.17 -8.82
CA ALA A 180 -2.50 6.90 -9.58
C ALA A 180 -1.83 8.19 -10.05
N GLN A 181 -2.58 9.14 -10.63
CA GLN A 181 -2.04 10.44 -11.04
C GLN A 181 -1.48 11.23 -9.84
N GLN A 182 -2.19 11.22 -8.71
CA GLN A 182 -1.70 11.88 -7.49
C GLN A 182 -0.42 11.23 -6.97
N LEU A 183 -0.32 9.90 -7.01
CA LEU A 183 0.89 9.19 -6.62
C LEU A 183 2.04 9.46 -7.59
N GLN A 184 1.82 9.38 -8.89
CA GLN A 184 2.80 9.70 -9.93
C GLN A 184 3.39 11.10 -9.73
N ALA A 185 2.56 12.11 -9.46
CA ALA A 185 3.02 13.47 -9.19
C ALA A 185 3.95 13.56 -7.97
N GLN A 186 3.63 12.84 -6.90
CA GLN A 186 4.46 12.78 -5.69
C GLN A 186 5.80 12.07 -5.94
N LEU A 187 5.77 10.94 -6.64
CA LEU A 187 6.99 10.19 -6.98
C LEU A 187 7.90 11.01 -7.90
N LEU A 188 7.33 11.70 -8.89
CA LEU A 188 8.07 12.57 -9.80
C LEU A 188 8.69 13.79 -9.11
N ALA A 189 8.14 14.24 -7.98
CA ALA A 189 8.76 15.30 -7.19
C ALA A 189 10.11 14.87 -6.58
N ASP A 190 10.27 13.58 -6.26
CA ASP A 190 11.54 13.02 -5.76
C ASP A 190 12.51 12.68 -6.91
N LEU A 191 11.98 12.34 -8.10
CA LEU A 191 12.76 11.84 -9.24
C LEU A 191 13.23 12.93 -10.20
N VAL A 192 12.47 14.03 -10.32
CA VAL A 192 12.70 15.06 -11.34
C VAL A 192 12.79 16.43 -10.68
N ALA A 193 13.99 17.02 -10.71
CA ALA A 193 14.26 18.31 -10.09
C ALA A 193 13.61 19.48 -10.85
N ASP A 194 13.71 19.49 -12.19
CA ASP A 194 13.19 20.57 -13.03
C ASP A 194 11.64 20.53 -13.10
N PRO A 195 10.94 21.64 -12.81
CA PRO A 195 9.48 21.66 -12.83
C PRO A 195 8.84 21.43 -14.20
N ASN A 196 9.46 21.90 -15.29
CA ASN A 196 8.92 21.74 -16.64
C ASN A 196 9.06 20.30 -17.12
N GLU A 197 10.23 19.70 -16.86
CA GLU A 197 10.48 18.28 -17.09
C GLU A 197 9.52 17.41 -16.27
N ARG A 198 9.27 17.80 -15.00
CA ARG A 198 8.35 17.06 -14.13
C ARG A 198 6.92 17.10 -14.66
N ALA A 199 6.46 18.25 -15.16
CA ALA A 199 5.16 18.39 -15.79
C ALA A 199 5.04 17.51 -17.04
N ARG A 200 6.03 17.55 -17.94
CA ARG A 200 6.06 16.70 -19.14
C ARG A 200 6.02 15.21 -18.78
N ARG A 201 6.84 14.79 -17.82
CA ARG A 201 6.83 13.41 -17.33
C ARG A 201 5.48 13.02 -16.72
N ALA A 202 4.83 13.89 -15.95
CA ALA A 202 3.52 13.59 -15.38
C ALA A 202 2.46 13.33 -16.46
N GLU A 203 2.50 14.07 -17.58
CA GLU A 203 1.63 13.83 -18.73
C GLU A 203 1.93 12.47 -19.40
N GLU A 204 3.20 12.16 -19.64
CA GLU A 204 3.64 10.88 -20.20
C GLU A 204 3.18 9.70 -19.34
N GLU A 205 3.44 9.74 -18.03
CA GLU A 205 3.05 8.71 -17.06
C GLU A 205 1.52 8.60 -16.94
N GLY A 206 0.80 9.72 -17.07
CA GLY A 206 -0.67 9.75 -17.09
C GLY A 206 -1.27 9.08 -18.32
N ARG A 207 -0.57 9.10 -19.47
CA ARG A 207 -0.99 8.37 -20.69
C ARG A 207 -0.84 6.86 -20.51
N LEU A 208 0.20 6.40 -19.82
CA LEU A 208 0.42 4.97 -19.53
C LEU A 208 -0.70 4.35 -18.67
N LEU A 209 -1.48 5.16 -17.95
CA LEU A 209 -2.64 4.68 -17.19
C LEU A 209 -3.85 4.32 -18.06
N VAL A 210 -3.91 4.84 -19.29
CA VAL A 210 -5.00 4.59 -20.25
C VAL A 210 -4.59 3.50 -21.24
N GLU A 211 -3.33 3.52 -21.66
CA GLU A 211 -2.73 2.57 -22.58
C GLU A 211 -1.52 1.91 -21.90
N PRO A 212 -1.73 0.90 -21.04
CA PRO A 212 -0.62 0.22 -20.39
C PRO A 212 0.28 -0.42 -21.47
N PRO A 213 1.62 -0.33 -21.35
CA PRO A 213 2.53 -0.91 -22.32
C PRO A 213 2.28 -2.42 -22.43
N LYS A 214 2.23 -2.92 -23.65
CA LYS A 214 2.05 -4.36 -23.92
C LYS A 214 3.20 -5.12 -23.22
N PRO A 215 2.91 -6.18 -22.43
CA PRO A 215 3.98 -6.94 -21.78
C PRO A 215 4.94 -7.47 -22.84
N ALA A 216 6.24 -7.34 -22.59
CA ALA A 216 7.27 -7.97 -23.42
C ALA A 216 7.05 -9.48 -23.37
N ALA A 217 6.95 -10.10 -24.55
CA ALA A 217 6.75 -11.53 -24.73
C ALA A 217 7.96 -12.35 -24.30
#